data_AF-A0A3L7P297-F1
#
_entry.id   AF-A0A3L7P297-F1
#
_cell.length_a   1.000
_cell.length_b   1.000
_cell.length_c   1.000
_cell.angle_alpha   90.00
_cell.angle_beta   90.00
_cell.angle_gamma   90.00
#
_symmetry.space_group_name_H-M   'P 1'
#
loop_
_entity.id
_entity.type
_entity.pdbx_description
1 polymer ?
#
loop_
_entity_poly.entity_id
_entity_poly.type
_entity_poly.pdbx_seq_one_letter_code
_entity_poly.pdbx_strand_id
1 'polypeptide(L)'
;MEDDENLYEDSSDSFGSYDDNYEEGYDSFGANPFAPPKTRSNSSRGGSTSANEAASRNLAGLGLLIQGWATVSIFLIILFVIGVSFVMRLSSGSTIGPPPIFLAILGLSGIGMMIAGITILIGECICLAIPERSGAKAFIIAAISLLSFQVILGITQAVTGANTGAAGFQPTPFQTSQSGTQFVFAMLGLLAGIGHIVCFELFLRKASQYARRDDLAKQAMTVLIGIPSCMGTVFVCSLLGPLLGRSGAPVLALILLIPILAATIALIVFSVMHVALLFKVGIALRRG
;
A
#
# COMPACT_ATOMS: atom_id res chain seq x y z
N MET A 1 19.57 47.21 -28.73
CA MET A 1 18.50 46.36 -29.27
C MET A 1 18.03 45.56 -28.07
N GLU A 2 17.33 46.27 -27.19
CA GLU A 2 15.85 46.21 -27.04
C GLU A 2 15.56 45.00 -26.13
N ASP A 3 15.55 45.14 -24.79
CA ASP A 3 14.52 45.79 -23.94
C ASP A 3 13.10 45.48 -24.42
N ASP A 4 12.40 44.62 -23.67
CA ASP A 4 10.93 44.56 -23.50
C ASP A 4 10.63 43.46 -22.46
N GLU A 5 10.42 43.81 -21.19
CA GLU A 5 9.10 44.13 -20.62
C GLU A 5 8.06 43.02 -20.83
N ASN A 6 7.87 42.20 -19.81
CA ASN A 6 6.55 41.68 -19.46
C ASN A 6 6.42 41.66 -17.95
N LEU A 7 6.03 42.83 -17.44
CA LEU A 7 5.03 42.95 -16.38
C LEU A 7 3.82 42.07 -16.72
N TYR A 8 3.15 41.48 -15.74
CA TYR A 8 1.70 41.62 -15.54
C TYR A 8 1.25 40.84 -14.29
N GLU A 9 0.80 41.62 -13.29
CA GLU A 9 -0.27 41.37 -12.30
C GLU A 9 -0.14 40.14 -11.38
N ASP A 10 0.24 40.24 -10.10
CA ASP A 10 -0.43 40.94 -8.98
C ASP A 10 -1.96 41.04 -9.10
N SER A 11 -2.63 39.93 -8.80
CA SER A 11 -4.06 39.90 -8.47
C SER A 11 -4.20 39.43 -7.02
N SER A 12 -4.22 40.42 -6.14
CA SER A 12 -4.51 40.33 -4.73
C SER A 12 -6.01 40.10 -4.49
N ASP A 13 -6.47 38.87 -4.66
CA ASP A 13 -7.82 38.49 -4.24
C ASP A 13 -7.83 38.14 -2.74
N SER A 14 -7.91 39.23 -1.98
CA SER A 14 -8.39 39.32 -0.60
C SER A 14 -9.83 38.79 -0.49
N PHE A 15 -9.99 37.48 -0.32
CA PHE A 15 -11.29 36.90 0.06
C PHE A 15 -11.43 36.84 1.58
N GLY A 16 -12.07 37.89 2.09
CA GLY A 16 -13.01 37.91 3.22
C GLY A 16 -12.82 36.86 4.32
N SER A 17 -12.20 37.30 5.42
CA SER A 17 -12.47 36.79 6.75
C SER A 17 -13.93 37.06 7.12
N TYR A 18 -14.82 36.12 6.82
CA TYR A 18 -16.15 36.08 7.44
C TYR A 18 -15.99 35.60 8.88
N ASP A 19 -15.83 36.57 9.77
CA ASP A 19 -15.91 36.41 11.21
C ASP A 19 -17.40 36.36 11.57
N ASP A 20 -18.03 35.19 11.36
CA ASP A 20 -19.43 34.94 11.71
C ASP A 20 -19.58 34.76 13.23
N ASN A 21 -19.29 35.82 13.99
CA ASN A 21 -19.74 36.00 15.36
C ASN A 21 -21.10 36.70 15.33
N TYR A 22 -22.13 36.00 14.84
CA TYR A 22 -23.51 36.38 15.10
C TYR A 22 -23.91 35.85 16.49
N GLU A 23 -23.53 36.58 17.54
CA GLU A 23 -24.31 36.57 18.79
C GLU A 23 -25.60 37.36 18.54
N GLU A 24 -26.56 36.72 17.88
CA GLU A 24 -27.94 37.20 17.85
C GLU A 24 -28.58 37.01 19.23
N GLY A 25 -28.38 38.01 20.08
CA GLY A 25 -29.21 38.27 21.25
C GLY A 25 -30.60 38.71 20.80
N TYR A 26 -31.48 37.77 20.46
CA TYR A 26 -32.92 38.01 20.41
C TYR A 26 -33.55 37.58 21.73
N ASP A 27 -33.61 38.52 22.68
CA ASP A 27 -34.70 38.56 23.65
C ASP A 27 -35.94 39.10 22.94
N SER A 28 -36.78 38.23 22.41
CA SER A 28 -38.13 38.63 21.98
C SER A 28 -39.13 37.46 22.04
N PHE A 29 -39.91 37.47 23.11
CA PHE A 29 -41.31 37.04 23.23
C PHE A 29 -41.87 36.15 22.11
N GLY A 30 -41.67 34.84 22.24
CA GLY A 30 -42.29 33.86 21.36
C GLY A 30 -41.80 32.45 21.63
N ALA A 31 -41.85 31.99 22.89
CA ALA A 31 -41.52 30.62 23.22
C ALA A 31 -42.49 29.67 22.49
N ASN A 32 -42.02 29.05 21.40
CA ASN A 32 -42.74 27.97 20.74
C ASN A 32 -42.96 26.83 21.75
N PRO A 33 -44.20 26.53 22.16
CA PRO A 33 -44.49 25.51 23.17
C PRO A 33 -44.21 24.08 22.68
N PHE A 34 -43.89 23.91 21.38
CA PHE A 34 -43.51 22.63 20.77
C PHE A 34 -42.02 22.56 20.41
N ALA A 35 -41.19 23.53 20.80
CA ALA A 35 -39.75 23.40 20.62
C ALA A 35 -39.23 22.27 21.54
N PRO A 36 -38.51 21.26 21.01
CA PRO A 36 -37.89 20.24 21.84
C PRO A 36 -36.96 20.94 22.84
N PRO A 37 -36.92 20.49 24.11
CA PRO A 37 -36.12 21.14 25.13
C PRO A 37 -34.70 21.29 24.62
N LYS A 38 -34.24 22.54 24.48
CA LYS A 38 -32.83 22.83 24.18
C LYS A 38 -32.05 22.20 25.33
N THR A 39 -31.53 21.00 25.12
CA THR A 39 -30.59 20.37 26.02
C THR A 39 -29.43 21.34 26.11
N ARG A 40 -29.34 22.00 27.26
CA ARG A 40 -28.25 22.87 27.63
C ARG A 40 -27.01 21.97 27.62
N SER A 41 -26.34 21.88 26.47
CA SER A 41 -25.13 21.10 26.34
C SER A 41 -24.10 21.86 27.15
N ASN A 42 -23.77 21.33 28.32
CA ASN A 42 -22.61 21.76 29.09
C ASN A 42 -21.39 21.51 28.21
N SER A 43 -20.99 22.53 27.44
CA SER A 43 -19.85 22.56 26.54
C SER A 43 -18.51 22.71 27.29
N SER A 44 -18.44 22.26 28.54
CA SER A 44 -17.22 22.30 29.38
C SER A 44 -16.40 21.00 29.34
N ARG A 45 -16.69 20.08 28.41
CA ARG A 45 -15.99 18.79 28.27
C ARG A 45 -15.28 18.58 26.92
N GLY A 46 -15.06 19.66 26.15
CA GLY A 46 -14.46 19.62 24.80
C GLY A 46 -12.93 19.56 24.74
N GLY A 47 -12.22 19.74 25.87
CA GLY A 47 -10.75 19.77 25.87
C GLY A 47 -10.08 18.39 25.78
N SER A 48 -10.65 17.36 26.42
CA SER A 48 -10.04 16.02 26.47
C SER A 48 -10.30 15.19 25.22
N THR A 49 -11.41 15.44 24.52
CA THR A 49 -11.74 14.75 23.26
C THR A 49 -10.80 15.17 22.13
N SER A 50 -10.49 16.47 22.06
CA SER A 50 -9.54 17.03 21.08
C SER A 50 -8.11 16.51 21.28
N ALA A 51 -7.63 16.45 22.53
CA ALA A 51 -6.29 15.96 22.83
C ALA A 51 -6.12 14.45 22.52
N ASN A 52 -7.11 13.63 22.86
CA ASN A 52 -7.09 12.19 22.55
C ASN A 52 -7.17 11.92 21.04
N GLU A 53 -7.92 12.73 20.30
CA GLU A 53 -8.04 12.64 18.84
C GLU A 53 -6.74 13.07 18.14
N ALA A 54 -6.03 14.09 18.65
CA ALA A 54 -4.71 14.46 18.15
C ALA A 54 -3.67 13.35 18.41
N ALA A 55 -3.68 12.71 19.58
CA ALA A 55 -2.79 11.60 19.90
C ALA A 55 -3.04 10.38 19.00
N SER A 56 -4.31 10.07 18.73
CA SER A 56 -4.68 8.92 17.90
C SER A 56 -4.29 9.11 16.42
N ARG A 57 -4.44 10.34 15.90
CA ARG A 57 -3.95 10.74 14.56
C ARG A 57 -2.43 10.66 14.47
N ASN A 58 -1.72 11.09 15.51
CA ASN A 58 -0.27 11.01 15.56
C ASN A 58 0.23 9.56 15.52
N LEU A 59 -0.43 8.66 16.25
CA LEU A 59 -0.14 7.23 16.20
C LEU A 59 -0.41 6.64 14.82
N ALA A 60 -1.57 6.90 14.23
CA ALA A 60 -1.88 6.43 12.88
C ALA A 60 -0.86 6.92 11.84
N GLY A 61 -0.44 8.18 11.94
CA GLY A 61 0.60 8.73 11.09
C GLY A 61 1.97 8.07 11.30
N LEU A 62 2.33 7.70 12.53
CA LEU A 62 3.55 6.93 12.82
C LEU A 62 3.50 5.52 12.19
N GLY A 63 2.35 4.85 12.27
CA GLY A 63 2.14 3.54 11.63
C GLY A 63 2.40 3.58 10.13
N LEU A 64 1.89 4.60 9.44
CA LEU A 64 2.13 4.82 8.00
C LEU A 64 3.61 5.05 7.67
N LEU A 65 4.34 5.77 8.53
CA LEU A 65 5.77 6.00 8.33
C LEU A 65 6.57 4.70 8.49
N ILE A 66 6.28 3.91 9.54
CA ILE A 66 6.90 2.60 9.76
C ILE A 66 6.65 1.69 8.57
N GLN A 67 5.41 1.65 8.09
CA GLN A 67 5.03 0.88 6.92
C GLN A 67 5.78 1.35 5.66
N GLY A 68 5.91 2.66 5.44
CA GLY A 68 6.68 3.23 4.34
C GLY A 68 8.13 2.73 4.32
N TRP A 69 8.82 2.76 5.47
CA TRP A 69 10.18 2.25 5.61
C TRP A 69 10.28 0.73 5.40
N ALA A 70 9.31 -0.03 5.90
CA ALA A 70 9.26 -1.47 5.69
C ALA A 70 9.07 -1.81 4.19
N THR A 71 8.17 -1.11 3.49
CA THR A 71 7.95 -1.28 2.05
C THR A 71 9.20 -0.94 1.25
N VAL A 72 9.92 0.15 1.59
CA VAL A 72 11.21 0.48 0.96
C VAL A 72 12.23 -0.63 1.19
N SER A 73 12.32 -1.15 2.41
CA SER A 73 13.26 -2.23 2.76
C SER A 73 12.96 -3.50 1.96
N ILE A 74 11.69 -3.89 1.82
CA ILE A 74 11.26 -5.00 0.96
C ILE A 74 11.69 -4.78 -0.47
N PHE A 75 11.46 -3.58 -1.01
CA PHE A 75 11.81 -3.27 -2.39
C PHE A 75 13.32 -3.38 -2.64
N LEU A 76 14.15 -2.89 -1.70
CA LEU A 76 15.61 -3.04 -1.78
C LEU A 76 16.04 -4.50 -1.70
N ILE A 77 15.42 -5.32 -0.84
CA ILE A 77 15.70 -6.76 -0.76
C ILE A 77 15.35 -7.45 -2.09
N ILE A 78 14.19 -7.14 -2.68
CA ILE A 78 13.76 -7.71 -3.97
C ILE A 78 14.75 -7.32 -5.08
N LEU A 79 15.11 -6.03 -5.19
CA LEU A 79 16.09 -5.57 -6.17
C LEU A 79 17.45 -6.25 -5.98
N PHE A 80 17.90 -6.41 -4.73
CA PHE A 80 19.14 -7.11 -4.41
C PHE A 80 19.10 -8.58 -4.86
N VAL A 81 18.01 -9.29 -4.56
CA VAL A 81 17.82 -10.70 -4.98
C VAL A 81 17.78 -10.82 -6.49
N ILE A 82 17.08 -9.92 -7.19
CA ILE A 82 17.02 -9.91 -8.65
C ILE A 82 18.41 -9.62 -9.24
N GLY A 83 19.13 -8.63 -8.71
CA GLY A 83 20.47 -8.26 -9.14
C GLY A 83 21.48 -9.40 -8.99
N VAL A 84 21.51 -10.03 -7.81
CA VAL A 84 22.37 -11.21 -7.57
C VAL A 84 21.97 -12.35 -8.51
N SER A 85 20.67 -12.63 -8.68
CA SER A 85 20.20 -13.69 -9.58
C SER A 85 20.61 -13.44 -11.03
N PHE A 86 20.58 -12.19 -11.49
CA PHE A 86 20.99 -11.80 -12.83
C PHE A 86 22.49 -11.94 -13.04
N VAL A 87 23.31 -11.42 -12.12
CA VAL A 87 24.79 -11.55 -12.17
C VAL A 87 25.19 -13.02 -12.16
N MET A 88 24.54 -13.84 -11.32
CA MET A 88 24.79 -15.28 -11.28
C MET A 88 24.48 -15.92 -12.63
N ARG A 89 23.31 -15.65 -13.24
CA ARG A 89 22.96 -16.18 -14.57
C ARG A 89 23.93 -15.77 -15.68
N LEU A 90 24.50 -14.56 -15.62
CA LEU A 90 25.53 -14.13 -16.57
C LEU A 90 26.88 -14.80 -16.34
N SER A 91 27.24 -15.06 -15.07
CA SER A 91 28.51 -15.71 -14.71
C SER A 91 28.50 -17.23 -14.90
N SER A 92 27.34 -17.86 -14.73
CA SER A 92 27.13 -19.31 -14.82
C SER A 92 26.90 -19.76 -16.25
N GLY A 93 27.80 -19.42 -17.18
CA GLY A 93 27.81 -19.97 -18.54
C GLY A 93 27.94 -21.51 -18.61
N SER A 94 27.95 -22.20 -17.46
CA SER A 94 28.04 -23.65 -17.31
C SER A 94 26.91 -24.19 -16.44
N THR A 95 26.40 -25.36 -16.84
CA THR A 95 25.24 -26.12 -16.33
C THR A 95 25.35 -26.67 -14.91
N ILE A 96 26.27 -26.15 -14.09
CA ILE A 96 26.48 -26.62 -12.72
C ILE A 96 25.63 -25.74 -11.81
N GLY A 97 24.80 -26.36 -10.97
CA GLY A 97 23.72 -25.72 -10.20
C GLY A 97 24.13 -24.50 -9.35
N PRO A 98 23.14 -23.82 -8.73
CA PRO A 98 23.38 -22.57 -8.02
C PRO A 98 24.46 -22.74 -6.94
N PRO A 99 25.46 -21.84 -6.88
CA PRO A 99 26.52 -21.93 -5.88
C PRO A 99 25.93 -21.87 -4.46
N PRO A 100 26.55 -22.51 -3.45
CA PRO A 100 26.03 -22.55 -2.08
C PRO A 100 25.83 -21.15 -1.47
N ILE A 101 26.64 -20.18 -1.92
CA ILE A 101 26.49 -18.75 -1.56
C ILE A 101 25.14 -18.19 -2.00
N PHE A 102 24.62 -18.60 -3.16
CA PHE A 102 23.31 -18.16 -3.65
C PHE A 102 22.18 -18.69 -2.78
N LEU A 103 22.27 -19.94 -2.32
CA LEU A 103 21.29 -20.51 -1.39
C LEU A 103 21.31 -19.78 -0.04
N ALA A 104 22.48 -19.40 0.46
CA ALA A 104 22.60 -18.60 1.68
C ALA A 104 21.98 -17.20 1.52
N ILE A 105 22.21 -16.53 0.37
CA ILE A 105 21.62 -15.23 0.05
C ILE A 105 20.09 -15.33 -0.05
N LEU A 106 19.57 -16.35 -0.72
CA LEU A 106 18.12 -16.60 -0.79
C LEU A 106 17.52 -16.83 0.60
N GLY A 107 18.18 -17.65 1.44
CA GLY A 107 17.75 -17.87 2.82
C GLY A 107 17.70 -16.59 3.64
N LEU A 108 18.76 -15.77 3.58
CA LEU A 108 18.82 -14.49 4.29
C LEU A 108 17.77 -13.49 3.78
N SER A 109 17.53 -13.46 2.46
CA SER A 109 16.49 -12.63 1.87
C SER A 109 15.09 -13.03 2.34
N GLY A 110 14.83 -14.33 2.51
CA GLY A 110 13.57 -14.83 3.07
C GLY A 110 13.34 -14.36 4.50
N ILE A 111 14.38 -14.42 5.35
CA ILE A 111 14.33 -13.89 6.72
C ILE A 111 14.07 -12.38 6.70
N GLY A 112 14.78 -11.63 5.86
CA GLY A 112 14.59 -10.18 5.71
C GLY A 112 13.17 -9.81 5.28
N MET A 113 12.60 -10.53 4.31
CA MET A 113 11.21 -10.36 3.87
C MET A 113 10.21 -10.67 4.98
N MET A 114 10.47 -11.70 5.80
CA MET A 114 9.62 -12.04 6.95
C MET A 114 9.62 -10.92 8.01
N ILE A 115 10.80 -10.43 8.38
CA ILE A 115 10.93 -9.31 9.34
C ILE A 115 10.21 -8.06 8.81
N ALA A 116 10.38 -7.76 7.52
CA ALA A 116 9.72 -6.61 6.93
C ALA A 116 8.19 -6.80 6.86
N GLY A 117 7.70 -8.00 6.56
CA GLY A 117 6.28 -8.33 6.62
C GLY A 117 5.68 -8.16 8.02
N ILE A 118 6.39 -8.61 9.06
CA ILE A 118 5.98 -8.38 10.46
C ILE A 118 5.96 -6.89 10.78
N THR A 119 6.94 -6.12 10.28
CA THR A 119 7.02 -4.67 10.49
C THR A 119 5.84 -3.95 9.82
N ILE A 120 5.43 -4.38 8.61
CA ILE A 120 4.21 -3.88 7.94
C ILE A 120 2.98 -4.17 8.81
N LEU A 121 2.83 -5.41 9.28
CA LEU A 121 1.70 -5.80 10.13
C LEU A 121 1.61 -4.96 11.41
N ILE A 122 2.76 -4.69 12.05
CA ILE A 122 2.82 -3.79 13.22
C ILE A 122 2.42 -2.36 12.83
N GLY A 123 2.90 -1.86 11.70
CA GLY A 123 2.53 -0.55 11.16
C GLY A 123 1.02 -0.42 10.94
N GLU A 124 0.38 -1.44 10.38
CA GLU A 124 -1.07 -1.48 10.16
C GLU A 124 -1.86 -1.59 11.46
N CYS A 125 -1.40 -2.38 12.42
CA CYS A 125 -1.99 -2.45 13.76
C CYS A 125 -1.95 -1.09 14.47
N ILE A 126 -0.86 -0.32 14.32
CA ILE A 126 -0.78 1.06 14.83
C ILE A 126 -1.77 1.98 14.10
N CYS A 127 -2.01 1.76 12.81
CA CYS A 127 -3.00 2.51 12.03
C CYS A 127 -4.45 2.29 12.50
N LEU A 128 -4.74 1.26 13.31
CA LEU A 128 -6.06 1.10 13.96
C LEU A 128 -6.41 2.23 14.91
N ALA A 129 -5.44 3.04 15.33
CA ALA A 129 -5.66 4.25 16.12
C ALA A 129 -6.41 5.34 15.35
N ILE A 130 -6.62 5.21 14.04
CA ILE A 130 -7.36 6.22 13.26
C ILE A 130 -8.78 6.42 13.84
N PRO A 131 -9.25 7.68 14.01
CA PRO A 131 -10.56 7.95 14.59
C PRO A 131 -11.68 7.35 13.73
N GLU A 132 -12.72 6.82 14.38
CA GLU A 132 -13.84 6.13 13.73
C GLU A 132 -14.62 7.03 12.76
N ARG A 133 -14.65 8.33 13.03
CA ARG A 133 -15.29 9.36 12.18
C ARG A 133 -14.71 9.42 10.77
N SER A 134 -13.49 8.94 10.56
CA SER A 134 -12.87 8.88 9.21
C SER A 134 -13.55 7.87 8.28
N GLY A 135 -14.30 6.90 8.82
CA GLY A 135 -14.84 5.76 8.06
C GLY A 135 -13.75 4.83 7.50
N ALA A 136 -12.47 5.03 7.87
CA ALA A 136 -11.34 4.27 7.36
C ALA A 136 -11.09 2.96 8.11
N LYS A 137 -11.66 2.82 9.32
CA LYS A 137 -11.38 1.72 10.26
C LYS A 137 -11.74 0.33 9.71
N ALA A 138 -12.86 0.21 8.98
CA ALA A 138 -13.26 -1.06 8.38
C ALA A 138 -12.25 -1.54 7.32
N PHE A 139 -11.69 -0.62 6.53
CA PHE A 139 -10.73 -0.93 5.48
C PHE A 139 -9.39 -1.40 6.04
N ILE A 140 -8.89 -0.76 7.11
CA ILE A 140 -7.64 -1.20 7.75
C ILE A 140 -7.80 -2.54 8.48
N ILE A 141 -8.96 -2.80 9.11
CA ILE A 141 -9.24 -4.12 9.71
C ILE A 141 -9.26 -5.21 8.63
N ALA A 142 -9.89 -4.94 7.48
CA ALA A 142 -9.90 -5.86 6.35
C ALA A 142 -8.50 -6.06 5.74
N ALA A 143 -7.68 -5.01 5.67
CA ALA A 143 -6.29 -5.13 5.23
C ALA A 143 -5.49 -6.04 6.18
N ILE A 144 -5.54 -5.78 7.49
CA ILE A 144 -4.83 -6.59 8.50
C ILE A 144 -5.25 -8.05 8.43
N SER A 145 -6.54 -8.35 8.26
CA SER A 145 -7.03 -9.73 8.18
C SER A 145 -6.52 -10.44 6.93
N LEU A 146 -6.50 -9.77 5.77
CA LEU A 146 -5.96 -10.30 4.52
C LEU A 146 -4.45 -10.48 4.57
N LEU A 147 -3.71 -9.53 5.16
CA LEU A 147 -2.27 -9.64 5.36
C LEU A 147 -1.93 -10.79 6.31
N SER A 148 -2.65 -10.90 7.43
CA SER A 148 -2.47 -11.99 8.40
C SER A 148 -2.75 -13.35 7.76
N PHE A 149 -3.82 -13.45 6.98
CA PHE A 149 -4.15 -14.65 6.22
C PHE A 149 -3.03 -14.99 5.22
N GLN A 150 -2.51 -14.01 4.48
CA GLN A 150 -1.39 -14.20 3.55
C GLN A 150 -0.13 -14.68 4.27
N VAL A 151 0.20 -14.14 5.44
CA VAL A 151 1.35 -14.58 6.27
C VAL A 151 1.17 -16.03 6.72
N ILE A 152 -0.02 -16.41 7.19
CA ILE A 152 -0.33 -17.79 7.60
C ILE A 152 -0.18 -18.76 6.42
N LEU A 153 -0.67 -18.38 5.23
CA LEU A 153 -0.51 -19.17 4.02
C LEU A 153 0.97 -19.31 3.63
N GLY A 154 1.74 -18.23 3.72
CA GLY A 154 3.18 -18.23 3.43
C GLY A 154 3.97 -19.13 4.39
N ILE A 155 3.68 -19.07 5.70
CA ILE A 155 4.29 -19.96 6.69
C ILE A 155 3.90 -21.42 6.40
N THR A 156 2.62 -21.68 6.12
CA THR A 156 2.13 -23.04 5.80
C THR A 156 2.85 -23.61 4.58
N GLN A 157 3.04 -22.81 3.54
CA GLN A 157 3.81 -23.19 2.36
C GLN A 157 5.28 -23.44 2.69
N ALA A 158 5.91 -22.58 3.51
CA ALA A 158 7.30 -22.73 3.90
C ALA A 158 7.53 -24.02 4.71
N VAL A 159 6.66 -24.32 5.69
CA VAL A 159 6.74 -25.54 6.51
C VAL A 159 6.50 -26.79 5.67
N THR A 160 5.49 -26.76 4.78
CA THR A 160 5.19 -27.89 3.89
C THR A 160 6.33 -28.12 2.89
N GLY A 161 6.92 -27.05 2.34
CA GLY A 161 8.06 -27.11 1.44
C GLY A 161 9.32 -27.67 2.09
N ALA A 162 9.64 -27.23 3.32
CA ALA A 162 10.77 -27.72 4.10
C ALA A 162 10.71 -29.23 4.35
N ASN A 163 9.52 -29.77 4.60
CA ASN A 163 9.31 -31.21 4.80
C ASN A 163 9.50 -32.05 3.52
N THR A 164 9.44 -31.42 2.34
CA THR A 164 9.61 -32.10 1.05
C THR A 164 11.04 -32.03 0.50
N GLY A 165 11.99 -31.45 1.23
CA GLY A 165 13.38 -31.28 0.77
C GLY A 165 13.54 -30.27 -0.38
N ALA A 166 12.46 -29.60 -0.79
CA ALA A 166 12.49 -28.50 -1.74
C ALA A 166 13.04 -27.25 -1.03
N ALA A 167 14.30 -26.92 -1.32
CA ALA A 167 14.97 -25.77 -0.73
C ALA A 167 14.26 -24.46 -1.13
N GLY A 168 13.67 -23.80 -0.14
CA GLY A 168 13.34 -22.37 -0.18
C GLY A 168 11.85 -22.03 -0.27
N PHE A 169 11.51 -20.85 0.25
CA PHE A 169 10.25 -20.16 -0.01
C PHE A 169 10.19 -19.85 -1.51
N GLN A 170 9.25 -20.48 -2.24
CA GLN A 170 9.11 -20.30 -3.68
C GLN A 170 7.76 -19.65 -3.98
N PRO A 171 7.68 -18.31 -3.95
CA PRO A 171 6.42 -17.57 -4.00
C PRO A 171 5.77 -17.51 -5.39
N THR A 172 6.20 -18.35 -6.33
CA THR A 172 5.70 -18.28 -7.71
C THR A 172 4.73 -19.43 -7.98
N PRO A 173 3.46 -19.15 -8.34
CA PRO A 173 2.47 -20.19 -8.69
C PRO A 173 2.77 -20.92 -10.02
N PHE A 174 3.83 -20.52 -10.73
CA PHE A 174 4.10 -20.95 -12.11
C PHE A 174 5.26 -21.93 -12.23
N GLN A 175 5.60 -22.64 -11.16
CA GLN A 175 6.60 -23.69 -11.27
C GLN A 175 6.04 -24.96 -11.90
N THR A 176 6.83 -25.53 -12.80
CA THR A 176 6.50 -26.70 -13.62
C THR A 176 6.30 -28.00 -12.82
N SER A 177 6.52 -28.01 -11.51
CA SER A 177 6.35 -29.20 -10.65
C SER A 177 5.51 -28.94 -9.38
N GLN A 178 4.61 -27.96 -9.38
CA GLN A 178 3.73 -27.75 -8.22
C GLN A 178 2.63 -28.80 -8.17
N SER A 179 2.42 -29.38 -6.98
CA SER A 179 1.23 -30.16 -6.71
C SER A 179 -0.01 -29.25 -6.81
N GLY A 180 -1.17 -29.80 -7.20
CA GLY A 180 -2.40 -29.01 -7.35
C GLY A 180 -2.78 -28.22 -6.10
N THR A 181 -2.43 -28.73 -4.90
CA THR A 181 -2.63 -28.03 -3.63
C THR A 181 -1.73 -26.81 -3.47
N GLN A 182 -0.45 -26.88 -3.85
CA GLN A 182 0.46 -25.73 -3.82
C GLN A 182 -0.02 -24.60 -4.73
N PHE A 183 -0.53 -24.95 -5.92
CA PHE A 183 -1.12 -23.98 -6.83
C PHE A 183 -2.31 -23.25 -6.20
N VAL A 184 -3.24 -23.98 -5.56
CA VAL A 184 -4.41 -23.38 -4.88
C VAL A 184 -3.97 -22.44 -3.76
N PHE A 185 -3.01 -22.84 -2.91
CA PHE A 185 -2.51 -21.96 -1.86
C PHE A 185 -1.83 -20.71 -2.41
N ALA A 186 -1.10 -20.83 -3.52
CA ALA A 186 -0.46 -19.69 -4.17
C ALA A 186 -1.50 -18.73 -4.79
N MET A 187 -2.57 -19.25 -5.39
CA MET A 187 -3.69 -18.44 -5.88
C MET A 187 -4.42 -17.72 -4.73
N LEU A 188 -4.71 -18.42 -3.63
CA LEU A 188 -5.34 -17.81 -2.46
C LEU A 188 -4.44 -16.73 -1.84
N GLY A 189 -3.13 -16.97 -1.76
CA GLY A 189 -2.17 -15.97 -1.29
C GLY A 189 -2.10 -14.74 -2.21
N LEU A 190 -2.15 -14.94 -3.53
CA LEU A 190 -2.17 -13.85 -4.51
C LEU A 190 -3.45 -13.00 -4.37
N LEU A 191 -4.62 -13.65 -4.29
CA LEU A 191 -5.91 -12.97 -4.12
C LEU A 191 -5.97 -12.21 -2.80
N ALA A 192 -5.46 -12.81 -1.71
CA ALA A 192 -5.35 -12.15 -0.42
C ALA A 192 -4.44 -10.92 -0.50
N GLY A 193 -3.29 -11.01 -1.18
CA GLY A 193 -2.37 -9.89 -1.39
C GLY A 193 -2.98 -8.75 -2.21
N ILE A 194 -3.71 -9.07 -3.30
CA ILE A 194 -4.41 -8.05 -4.08
C ILE A 194 -5.51 -7.39 -3.25
N GLY A 195 -6.30 -8.20 -2.52
CA GLY A 195 -7.34 -7.68 -1.63
C GLY A 195 -6.77 -6.78 -0.53
N HIS A 196 -5.63 -7.17 0.06
CA HIS A 196 -4.89 -6.39 1.04
C HIS A 196 -4.51 -5.02 0.48
N ILE A 197 -3.84 -4.99 -0.69
CA ILE A 197 -3.46 -3.74 -1.38
C ILE A 197 -4.69 -2.87 -1.63
N VAL A 198 -5.79 -3.45 -2.13
CA VAL A 198 -7.02 -2.71 -2.41
C VAL A 198 -7.63 -2.11 -1.13
N CYS A 199 -7.78 -2.90 -0.07
CA CYS A 199 -8.31 -2.43 1.21
C CYS A 199 -7.42 -1.35 1.82
N PHE A 200 -6.11 -1.54 1.75
CA PHE A 200 -5.16 -0.60 2.33
C PHE A 200 -5.11 0.74 1.56
N GLU A 201 -5.20 0.73 0.23
CA GLU A 201 -5.31 1.95 -0.57
C GLU A 201 -6.64 2.70 -0.34
N LEU A 202 -7.74 1.97 -0.16
CA LEU A 202 -9.02 2.58 0.23
C LEU A 202 -8.94 3.23 1.62
N PHE A 203 -8.20 2.61 2.54
CA PHE A 203 -7.86 3.20 3.82
C PHE A 203 -7.03 4.48 3.64
N LEU A 204 -5.97 4.49 2.82
CA LEU A 204 -5.16 5.68 2.55
C LEU A 204 -5.99 6.81 1.93
N ARG A 205 -6.89 6.48 1.00
CA ARG A 205 -7.81 7.46 0.41
C ARG A 205 -8.70 8.10 1.48
N LYS A 206 -9.31 7.29 2.36
CA LYS A 206 -10.18 7.80 3.43
C LYS A 206 -9.39 8.59 4.48
N ALA A 207 -8.19 8.15 4.84
CA ALA A 207 -7.29 8.87 5.74
C ALA A 207 -6.88 10.22 5.15
N SER A 208 -6.62 10.30 3.84
CA SER A 208 -6.29 11.54 3.13
C SER A 208 -7.46 12.53 3.11
N GLN A 209 -8.68 12.04 2.84
CA GLN A 209 -9.91 12.85 2.92
C GLN A 209 -10.12 13.40 4.34
N TYR A 210 -9.88 12.56 5.35
CA TYR A 210 -9.96 12.98 6.75
C TYR A 210 -8.93 14.06 7.09
N ALA A 211 -7.71 13.97 6.55
CA ALA A 211 -6.68 15.00 6.67
C ALA A 211 -6.94 16.25 5.80
N ARG A 212 -8.09 16.35 5.12
CA ARG A 212 -8.45 17.43 4.19
C ARG A 212 -7.44 17.63 3.06
N ARG A 213 -6.87 16.53 2.55
CA ARG A 213 -5.90 16.51 1.45
C ARG A 213 -6.46 15.72 0.26
N ASP A 214 -7.30 16.38 -0.53
CA ASP A 214 -7.93 15.78 -1.72
C ASP A 214 -6.93 15.43 -2.83
N ASP A 215 -5.79 16.13 -2.87
CA ASP A 215 -4.65 15.82 -3.74
C ASP A 215 -4.11 14.40 -3.47
N LEU A 216 -3.90 14.08 -2.19
CA LEU A 216 -3.42 12.76 -1.77
C LEU A 216 -4.48 11.67 -1.97
N ALA A 217 -5.76 12.00 -1.76
CA ALA A 217 -6.85 11.06 -2.00
C ALA A 217 -6.99 10.66 -3.48
N LYS A 218 -6.78 11.61 -4.41
CA LYS A 218 -6.73 11.31 -5.85
C LYS A 218 -5.53 10.43 -6.18
N GLN A 219 -4.36 10.74 -5.61
CA GLN A 219 -3.14 9.96 -5.80
C GLN A 219 -3.32 8.51 -5.32
N ALA A 220 -3.95 8.29 -4.16
CA ALA A 220 -4.31 6.96 -3.66
C ALA A 220 -5.18 6.17 -4.65
N MET A 221 -6.16 6.83 -5.28
CA MET A 221 -7.00 6.19 -6.28
C MET A 221 -6.21 5.76 -7.54
N THR A 222 -5.22 6.57 -7.94
CA THR A 222 -4.33 6.21 -9.04
C THR A 222 -3.48 4.99 -8.69
N VAL A 223 -2.92 4.93 -7.48
CA VAL A 223 -2.16 3.76 -7.01
C VAL A 223 -3.06 2.51 -6.93
N LEU A 224 -4.28 2.66 -6.40
CA LEU A 224 -5.27 1.60 -6.24
C LEU A 224 -5.61 0.89 -7.56
N ILE A 225 -5.68 1.62 -8.67
CA ILE A 225 -5.94 1.03 -9.99
C ILE A 225 -4.62 0.54 -10.62
N GLY A 226 -3.54 1.30 -10.44
CA GLY A 226 -2.24 1.02 -11.04
C GLY A 226 -1.60 -0.29 -10.57
N ILE A 227 -1.50 -0.53 -9.27
CA ILE A 227 -0.81 -1.73 -8.75
C ILE A 227 -1.53 -3.03 -9.15
N PRO A 228 -2.86 -3.20 -8.88
CA PRO A 228 -3.56 -4.42 -9.25
C PRO A 228 -3.62 -4.66 -10.76
N SER A 229 -3.71 -3.61 -11.59
CA SER A 229 -3.69 -3.77 -13.05
C SER A 229 -2.32 -4.24 -13.56
N CYS A 230 -1.22 -3.74 -12.99
CA CYS A 230 0.13 -4.23 -13.29
C CYS A 230 0.29 -5.69 -12.85
N MET A 231 -0.15 -6.04 -11.63
CA MET A 231 -0.11 -7.41 -11.13
C MET A 231 -0.95 -8.36 -12.00
N GLY A 232 -2.16 -7.93 -12.40
CA GLY A 232 -3.03 -8.68 -13.30
C GLY A 232 -2.39 -8.90 -14.67
N THR A 233 -1.72 -7.89 -15.22
CA THR A 233 -0.98 -8.01 -16.49
C THR A 233 0.16 -9.02 -16.38
N VAL A 234 1.00 -8.91 -15.34
CA VAL A 234 2.09 -9.86 -15.08
C VAL A 234 1.53 -11.27 -14.90
N PHE A 235 0.43 -11.42 -14.17
CA PHE A 235 -0.23 -12.70 -13.94
C PHE A 235 -0.74 -13.34 -15.25
N VAL A 236 -1.48 -12.60 -16.06
CA VAL A 236 -2.02 -13.08 -17.35
C VAL A 236 -0.88 -13.44 -18.30
N CYS A 237 0.14 -12.59 -18.44
CA CYS A 237 1.29 -12.88 -19.29
C CYS A 237 2.08 -14.11 -18.80
N SER A 238 2.23 -14.27 -17.48
CA SER A 238 2.91 -15.43 -16.88
C SER A 238 2.14 -16.73 -17.09
N LEU A 239 0.80 -16.68 -17.12
CA LEU A 239 -0.05 -17.84 -17.39
C LEU A 239 -0.05 -18.22 -18.89
N LEU A 240 -0.04 -17.23 -19.78
CA LEU A 240 -0.03 -17.45 -21.23
C LEU A 240 1.34 -17.90 -21.77
N GLY A 241 2.44 -17.45 -21.17
CA GLY A 241 3.80 -17.75 -21.64
C GLY A 241 4.09 -19.26 -21.82
N PRO A 242 3.87 -20.10 -20.80
CA PRO A 242 4.07 -21.55 -20.90
C PRO A 242 3.15 -22.24 -21.92
N LEU A 243 1.91 -21.74 -22.07
CA LEU A 243 0.95 -22.30 -23.03
C LEU A 243 1.42 -22.05 -24.48
N LEU A 244 1.92 -20.84 -24.76
CA LEU A 244 2.47 -20.49 -26.07
C LEU A 244 3.83 -21.15 -26.35
N GLY A 245 4.62 -21.40 -25.31
CA GLY A 245 5.87 -22.15 -25.44
C GLY A 245 5.65 -23.59 -25.91
N ARG A 246 4.54 -24.23 -25.47
CA ARG A 246 4.18 -25.59 -25.88
C ARG A 246 3.59 -25.67 -27.29
N SER A 247 3.00 -24.59 -27.81
CA SER A 247 2.42 -24.56 -29.16
C SER A 247 3.45 -24.34 -30.28
N GLY A 248 4.75 -24.34 -29.96
CA GLY A 248 5.83 -24.23 -30.95
C GLY A 248 6.05 -22.80 -31.46
N ALA A 249 5.54 -21.78 -30.77
CA ALA A 249 5.69 -20.37 -31.14
C ALA A 249 6.62 -19.61 -30.16
N PRO A 250 7.94 -19.89 -30.12
CA PRO A 250 8.86 -19.25 -29.19
C PRO A 250 8.97 -17.73 -29.43
N VAL A 251 8.71 -17.26 -30.65
CA VAL A 251 8.67 -15.83 -30.98
C VAL A 251 7.52 -15.11 -30.26
N LEU A 252 6.35 -15.75 -30.11
CA LEU A 252 5.23 -15.17 -29.35
C LEU A 252 5.56 -15.09 -27.85
N ALA A 253 6.31 -16.06 -27.31
CA ALA A 253 6.79 -15.99 -25.93
C ALA A 253 7.75 -14.81 -25.70
N LEU A 254 8.61 -14.49 -26.68
CA LEU A 254 9.45 -13.29 -26.62
C LEU A 254 8.63 -11.99 -26.69
N ILE A 255 7.56 -11.96 -27.50
CA ILE A 255 6.65 -10.80 -27.57
C ILE A 255 5.96 -10.56 -26.23
N LEU A 256 5.58 -11.62 -25.49
CA LEU A 256 5.01 -11.51 -24.15
C LEU A 256 5.99 -10.94 -23.10
N LEU A 257 7.29 -10.92 -23.37
CA LEU A 257 8.26 -10.29 -22.48
C LEU A 257 8.08 -8.76 -22.41
N ILE A 258 7.68 -8.13 -23.52
CA ILE A 258 7.49 -6.68 -23.62
C ILE A 258 6.44 -6.16 -22.62
N PRO A 259 5.20 -6.67 -22.57
CA PRO A 259 4.20 -6.22 -21.60
C PRO A 259 4.60 -6.57 -20.16
N ILE A 260 5.33 -7.66 -19.91
CA ILE A 260 5.85 -7.99 -18.57
C ILE A 260 6.85 -6.92 -18.12
N LEU A 261 7.80 -6.55 -18.99
CA LEU A 261 8.78 -5.50 -18.69
C LEU A 261 8.09 -4.16 -18.46
N ALA A 262 7.15 -3.78 -19.32
CA ALA A 262 6.39 -2.54 -19.18
C ALA A 262 5.58 -2.53 -17.86
N ALA A 263 4.88 -3.62 -17.54
CA ALA A 263 4.13 -3.76 -16.28
C ALA A 263 5.06 -3.75 -15.06
N THR A 264 6.26 -4.31 -15.17
CA THR A 264 7.25 -4.28 -14.09
C THR A 264 7.75 -2.87 -13.84
N ILE A 265 8.09 -2.11 -14.90
CA ILE A 265 8.50 -0.71 -14.78
C ILE A 265 7.37 0.13 -14.17
N ALA A 266 6.14 -0.06 -14.65
CA ALA A 266 4.97 0.61 -14.10
C ALA A 266 4.76 0.27 -12.61
N LEU A 267 4.91 -1.00 -12.22
CA LEU A 267 4.81 -1.44 -10.83
C LEU A 267 5.85 -0.75 -9.94
N ILE A 268 7.08 -0.57 -10.43
CA ILE A 268 8.13 0.18 -9.72
C ILE A 268 7.70 1.64 -9.51
N VAL A 269 7.21 2.30 -10.55
CA VAL A 269 6.74 3.69 -10.47
C VAL A 269 5.57 3.81 -9.48
N PHE A 270 4.60 2.91 -9.56
CA PHE A 270 3.46 2.88 -8.63
C PHE A 270 3.89 2.56 -7.19
N SER A 271 4.90 1.73 -7.00
CA SER A 271 5.45 1.40 -5.68
C SER A 271 6.17 2.60 -5.07
N VAL A 272 6.96 3.35 -5.84
CA VAL A 272 7.56 4.61 -5.38
C VAL A 272 6.46 5.63 -5.04
N MET A 273 5.42 5.71 -5.87
CA MET A 273 4.28 6.58 -5.62
C MET A 273 3.51 6.19 -4.34
N HIS A 274 3.31 4.90 -4.10
CA HIS A 274 2.70 4.35 -2.89
C HIS A 274 3.51 4.71 -1.64
N VAL A 275 4.83 4.50 -1.67
CA VAL A 275 5.72 4.87 -0.57
C VAL A 275 5.67 6.39 -0.30
N ALA A 276 5.73 7.21 -1.34
CA ALA A 276 5.61 8.66 -1.19
C ALA A 276 4.27 9.07 -0.58
N LEU A 277 3.18 8.40 -0.98
CA LEU A 277 1.85 8.61 -0.43
C LEU A 277 1.80 8.25 1.06
N LEU A 278 2.37 7.12 1.47
CA LEU A 278 2.49 6.71 2.88
C LEU A 278 3.17 7.81 3.72
N PHE A 279 4.31 8.33 3.26
CA PHE A 279 5.02 9.39 3.95
C PHE A 279 4.21 10.70 4.01
N LYS A 280 3.61 11.13 2.89
CA LYS A 280 2.82 12.37 2.83
C LYS A 280 1.58 12.32 3.71
N VAL A 281 0.82 11.22 3.66
CA VAL A 281 -0.38 11.03 4.49
C VAL A 281 0.02 10.91 5.96
N GLY A 282 1.09 10.16 6.27
CA GLY A 282 1.60 10.04 7.63
C GLY A 282 2.00 11.39 8.24
N ILE A 283 2.69 12.25 7.48
CA ILE A 283 3.06 13.60 7.92
C ILE A 283 1.82 14.49 8.05
N ALA A 284 0.88 14.43 7.11
CA ALA A 284 -0.35 15.23 7.14
C ALA A 284 -1.20 14.90 8.36
N LEU A 285 -1.36 13.61 8.69
CA LEU A 285 -2.09 13.17 9.88
C LEU A 285 -1.46 13.65 11.19
N ARG A 286 -0.14 13.77 11.24
CA ARG A 286 0.60 14.25 12.42
C ARG A 286 0.57 15.77 12.61
N ARG A 287 0.33 16.53 11.55
CA ARG A 287 0.37 18.01 11.56
C ARG A 287 -0.99 18.67 11.75
N GLY A 288 -2.06 18.02 11.32
CA GLY A 288 -3.42 18.55 11.49
C GLY A 288 -4.07 18.09 12.77
#